data_AF-G7EUN8-F1
#
_entry.id   AF-G7EUN8-F1
#
_cell.length_a   1.000
_cell.length_b   1.000
_cell.length_c   1.000
_cell.angle_alpha   90.00
_cell.angle_beta   90.00
_cell.angle_gamma   90.00
#
_symmetry.space_group_name_H-M   'P 1'
#
loop_
_entity.id
_entity.type
_entity.pdbx_description
1 polymer ?
#
loop_
_entity_poly.entity_id
_entity_poly.type
_entity_poly.pdbx_seq_one_letter_code
_entity_poly.pdbx_strand_id
1 'polypeptide(L)'
;MSVNCFYKSELKEELKKELLSNKNFSNKDREILHFMLFEILKEYEFSKILIKQNVSVAGDEGIEYLYFIDGQYLPFQQRKDFARYVFNKSKFATDLKMSYQYHNHYGEVLIKFLEAATAALVDYAISGVFKDIVSNGGLFVTAPMEKA
;
A
#
# COMPACT_ATOMS: atom_id res chain seq x y z
N MET A 1 -0.61 7.86 -30.90
CA MET A 1 -0.15 6.56 -30.41
C MET A 1 -0.64 6.39 -28.99
N SER A 2 -1.49 5.40 -28.70
CA SER A 2 -1.91 5.12 -27.33
C SER A 2 -0.78 4.38 -26.62
N VAL A 3 -0.18 5.00 -25.60
CA VAL A 3 0.79 4.32 -24.73
C VAL A 3 0.02 3.26 -23.96
N ASN A 4 0.07 2.01 -24.44
CA ASN A 4 -0.43 0.86 -23.70
C ASN A 4 0.50 0.63 -22.50
N CYS A 5 0.28 1.37 -21.42
CA CYS A 5 0.94 1.09 -20.15
C CYS A 5 0.49 -0.28 -19.66
N PHE A 6 1.44 -1.18 -19.42
CA PHE A 6 1.25 -2.56 -18.97
C PHE A 6 0.52 -2.72 -17.61
N TYR A 7 0.18 -1.62 -16.95
CA TYR A 7 -0.44 -1.61 -15.63
C TYR A 7 -1.96 -1.42 -15.71
N LYS A 8 -2.70 -2.52 -15.51
CA LYS A 8 -4.13 -2.51 -15.16
C LYS A 8 -4.22 -2.66 -13.64
N SER A 9 -4.36 -1.55 -12.95
CA SER A 9 -4.74 -1.53 -11.53
C SER A 9 -6.16 -0.98 -11.45
N GLU A 10 -7.06 -1.61 -10.70
CA GLU A 10 -8.44 -1.12 -10.51
C GLU A 10 -8.44 0.30 -9.91
N LEU A 11 -7.44 0.59 -9.05
CA LEU A 11 -7.19 1.89 -8.46
C LEU A 11 -6.84 2.98 -9.50
N LYS A 12 -6.33 2.61 -10.68
CA LYS A 12 -5.92 3.56 -11.73
C LYS A 12 -7.10 4.39 -12.22
N GLU A 13 -8.27 3.79 -12.38
CA GLU A 13 -9.43 4.48 -12.94
C GLU A 13 -10.10 5.38 -11.90
N GLU A 14 -10.07 5.03 -10.61
CA GLU A 14 -10.51 5.91 -9.52
C GLU A 14 -9.62 7.14 -9.38
N LEU A 15 -8.30 6.94 -9.32
CA LEU A 15 -7.35 8.05 -9.17
C LEU A 15 -7.32 8.97 -10.40
N LYS A 16 -7.55 8.43 -11.61
CA LYS A 16 -7.73 9.25 -12.82
C LYS A 16 -8.96 10.14 -12.75
N LYS A 17 -10.08 9.67 -12.20
CA LYS A 17 -11.29 10.50 -12.03
C LYS A 17 -11.00 11.67 -11.10
N GLU A 18 -10.26 11.43 -10.03
CA GLU A 18 -9.84 12.46 -9.07
C GLU A 18 -8.85 13.48 -9.70
N LEU A 19 -8.02 13.05 -10.65
CA LEU A 19 -7.15 13.94 -11.45
C LEU A 19 -7.95 14.80 -12.43
N LEU A 20 -8.97 14.23 -13.08
CA LEU A 20 -9.77 14.89 -14.12
C LEU A 20 -10.85 15.82 -13.56
N SER A 21 -11.23 15.69 -12.28
CA SER A 21 -12.22 16.54 -11.63
C SER A 21 -11.70 17.97 -11.35
N ASN A 22 -10.37 18.15 -11.27
CA ASN A 22 -9.74 19.44 -11.01
C ASN A 22 -9.38 20.20 -12.30
N LYS A 23 -10.19 21.21 -12.63
CA LYS A 23 -10.09 21.95 -13.90
C LYS A 23 -8.99 23.01 -13.98
N ASN A 24 -8.35 23.36 -12.86
CA ASN A 24 -7.45 24.50 -12.77
C ASN A 24 -5.95 24.20 -12.95
N PHE A 25 -5.59 22.97 -13.34
CA PHE A 25 -4.20 22.59 -13.53
C PHE A 25 -3.67 22.92 -14.93
N SER A 26 -2.47 23.51 -14.98
CA SER A 26 -1.68 23.68 -16.19
C SER A 26 -1.29 22.34 -16.82
N ASN A 27 -0.82 22.33 -18.07
CA ASN A 27 -0.35 21.09 -18.69
C ASN A 27 0.85 20.48 -17.93
N LYS A 28 1.76 21.31 -17.43
CA LYS A 28 2.92 20.87 -16.64
C LYS A 28 2.49 20.25 -15.31
N ASP A 29 1.47 20.81 -14.70
CA ASP A 29 0.88 20.30 -13.45
C ASP A 29 0.29 18.91 -13.66
N ARG A 30 -0.44 18.73 -14.76
CA ARG A 30 -1.03 17.45 -15.14
C ARG A 30 0.03 16.40 -15.42
N GLU A 31 1.14 16.78 -16.06
CA GLU A 31 2.27 15.87 -16.28
C GLU A 31 2.89 15.40 -14.96
N ILE A 32 3.10 16.31 -14.00
CA ILE A 32 3.60 15.97 -12.66
C ILE A 32 2.61 15.05 -11.94
N LEU A 33 1.32 15.38 -11.93
CA LEU A 33 0.28 14.58 -11.30
C LEU A 33 0.15 13.19 -11.94
N HIS A 34 0.30 13.08 -13.26
CA HIS A 34 0.32 11.81 -13.97
C HIS A 34 1.55 10.96 -13.62
N PHE A 35 2.72 11.58 -13.49
CA PHE A 35 3.92 10.90 -13.01
C PHE A 35 3.72 10.40 -11.57
N MET A 36 3.20 11.25 -10.69
CA MET A 36 2.96 10.88 -9.30
C MET A 36 1.92 9.77 -9.15
N LEU A 37 0.86 9.80 -9.97
CA LEU A 37 -0.12 8.73 -10.05
C LEU A 37 0.54 7.39 -10.37
N PHE A 38 1.46 7.36 -11.34
CA PHE A 38 2.18 6.15 -11.70
C PHE A 38 3.04 5.63 -10.54
N GLU A 39 3.77 6.52 -9.87
CA GLU A 39 4.62 6.15 -8.74
C GLU A 39 3.81 5.59 -7.56
N ILE A 40 2.66 6.21 -7.25
CA ILE A 40 1.71 5.72 -6.23
C ILE A 40 1.18 4.32 -6.57
N LEU A 41 0.81 4.08 -7.82
CA LEU A 41 0.31 2.78 -8.27
C LEU A 41 1.40 1.69 -8.20
N LYS A 42 2.66 2.05 -8.48
CA LYS A 42 3.82 1.17 -8.35
C LYS A 42 4.04 0.77 -6.90
N GLU A 43 4.06 1.76 -6.00
CA GLU A 43 4.23 1.53 -4.56
C GLU A 43 3.08 0.70 -3.97
N TYR A 44 1.86 0.92 -4.45
CA TYR A 44 0.68 0.16 -4.05
C TYR A 44 0.83 -1.34 -4.36
N GLU A 45 1.20 -1.74 -5.57
CA GLU A 45 1.37 -3.18 -5.87
C GLU A 45 2.59 -3.78 -5.17
N PHE A 46 3.67 -3.01 -5.00
CA PHE A 46 4.79 -3.47 -4.18
C PHE A 46 4.36 -3.76 -2.74
N SER A 47 3.53 -2.88 -2.17
CA SER A 47 2.96 -3.06 -0.83
C SER A 47 2.07 -4.31 -0.75
N LYS A 48 1.31 -4.64 -1.79
CA LYS A 48 0.52 -5.89 -1.85
C LYS A 48 1.40 -7.12 -1.75
N ILE A 49 2.55 -7.13 -2.44
CA ILE A 49 3.51 -8.24 -2.38
C ILE A 49 4.07 -8.38 -0.96
N LEU A 50 4.49 -7.28 -0.34
CA LEU A 50 5.02 -7.27 1.03
C LEU A 50 4.00 -7.78 2.04
N ILE A 51 2.74 -7.36 1.92
CA ILE A 51 1.65 -7.82 2.78
C ILE A 51 1.47 -9.33 2.62
N LYS A 52 1.38 -9.83 1.38
CA LYS A 52 1.19 -11.25 1.11
C LYS A 52 2.32 -12.10 1.69
N GLN A 53 3.58 -11.67 1.54
CA GLN A 53 4.74 -12.37 2.08
C GLN A 53 4.75 -12.38 3.61
N ASN A 54 4.54 -11.23 4.25
CA ASN A 54 4.66 -11.12 5.69
C ASN A 54 3.51 -11.79 6.45
N VAL A 55 2.28 -11.71 5.93
CA VAL A 55 1.11 -12.33 6.58
C VAL A 55 1.13 -13.85 6.40
N SER A 56 1.82 -14.35 5.38
CA SER A 56 2.07 -15.79 5.26
C SER A 56 2.98 -16.32 6.39
N VAL A 57 3.85 -15.50 6.98
CA VAL A 57 4.86 -15.96 7.95
C VAL A 57 4.54 -15.51 9.39
N ALA A 58 3.67 -14.51 9.58
CA ALA A 58 3.31 -14.01 10.90
C ALA A 58 2.52 -15.05 11.72
N GLY A 59 3.09 -15.50 12.84
CA GLY A 59 2.43 -16.37 13.80
C GLY A 59 1.35 -15.62 14.60
N ASP A 60 0.29 -16.33 14.99
CA ASP A 60 -0.73 -15.83 15.93
C ASP A 60 -0.20 -15.98 17.37
N GLU A 61 0.68 -15.08 17.80
CA GLU A 61 1.15 -15.07 19.20
C GLU A 61 0.19 -14.26 20.10
N GLY A 62 -1.01 -14.82 20.29
CA GLY A 62 -1.87 -14.65 21.48
C GLY A 62 -2.54 -13.30 21.74
N ILE A 63 -1.94 -12.16 21.39
CA ILE A 63 -2.46 -10.79 21.66
C ILE A 63 -2.15 -9.82 20.50
N GLU A 64 -1.02 -9.98 19.80
CA GLU A 64 -0.58 -9.09 18.70
C GLU A 64 -0.05 -9.90 17.51
N TYR A 65 -0.17 -9.34 16.30
CA TYR A 65 0.44 -9.87 15.09
C TYR A 65 1.84 -9.30 14.91
N LEU A 66 2.85 -10.16 14.79
CA LEU A 66 4.25 -9.76 14.56
C LEU A 66 4.61 -9.88 13.08
N TYR A 67 5.01 -8.76 12.48
CA TYR A 67 5.47 -8.71 11.08
C TYR A 67 6.92 -8.26 10.98
N PHE A 68 7.69 -8.86 10.07
CA PHE A 68 9.10 -8.51 9.86
C PHE A 68 9.23 -7.39 8.83
N ILE A 69 9.72 -6.23 9.26
CA ILE A 69 9.83 -5.02 8.45
C ILE A 69 11.20 -4.40 8.69
N ASP A 70 11.95 -4.13 7.61
CA ASP A 70 13.25 -3.44 7.66
C ASP A 70 14.23 -4.00 8.71
N GLY A 71 14.28 -5.33 8.86
CA GLY A 71 15.22 -5.99 9.77
C GLY A 71 14.72 -6.17 11.20
N GLN A 72 13.49 -5.75 11.51
CA GLN A 72 12.90 -5.83 12.86
C GLN A 72 11.48 -6.42 12.84
N TYR A 73 11.11 -7.14 13.91
CA TYR A 73 9.73 -7.55 14.13
C TYR A 73 8.95 -6.43 14.82
N LEU A 74 7.84 -6.01 14.21
CA LEU A 74 6.96 -4.98 14.74
C LEU A 74 5.59 -5.57 15.09
N PRO A 75 5.06 -5.29 16.30
CA PRO A 75 3.75 -5.75 16.73
C PRO A 75 2.62 -4.86 16.19
N PHE A 76 1.50 -5.50 15.85
CA PHE A 76 0.26 -4.85 15.43
C PHE A 76 -0.94 -5.51 16.08
N GLN A 77 -1.85 -4.71 16.61
CA GLN A 77 -3.08 -5.20 17.24
C GLN A 77 -4.05 -5.81 16.21
N GLN A 78 -4.10 -5.27 14.99
CA GLN A 78 -4.98 -5.76 13.92
C GLN A 78 -4.19 -5.91 12.62
N ARG A 79 -4.41 -7.00 11.87
CA ARG A 79 -3.72 -7.25 10.58
C ARG A 79 -3.88 -6.09 9.57
N LYS A 80 -5.03 -5.40 9.58
CA LYS A 80 -5.26 -4.23 8.71
C LYS A 80 -4.38 -3.02 9.06
N ASP A 81 -3.92 -2.91 10.30
CA ASP A 81 -3.04 -1.81 10.71
C ASP A 81 -1.65 -2.00 10.12
N PHE A 82 -1.22 -3.25 9.95
CA PHE A 82 -0.03 -3.59 9.16
C PHE A 82 -0.21 -3.20 7.69
N ALA A 83 -1.35 -3.52 7.07
CA ALA A 83 -1.61 -3.12 5.68
C ALA A 83 -1.56 -1.59 5.49
N ARG A 84 -2.11 -0.82 6.44
CA ARG A 84 -1.98 0.65 6.46
C ARG A 84 -0.54 1.10 6.63
N TYR A 85 0.20 0.43 7.51
CA TYR A 85 1.57 0.77 7.86
C TYR A 85 2.51 0.62 6.66
N VAL A 86 2.48 -0.52 5.96
CA VAL A 86 3.39 -0.84 4.84
C VAL A 86 3.43 0.28 3.81
N PHE A 87 2.27 0.80 3.43
CA PHE A 87 2.19 1.89 2.46
C PHE A 87 2.47 3.26 3.09
N ASN A 88 1.88 3.58 4.24
CA ASN A 88 2.02 4.93 4.81
C ASN A 88 3.38 5.27 5.38
N LYS A 89 4.13 4.25 5.79
CA LYS A 89 5.48 4.37 6.36
C LYS A 89 6.56 4.02 5.37
N SER A 90 6.21 3.72 4.12
CA SER A 90 7.21 3.54 3.09
C SER A 90 8.01 4.83 2.89
N LYS A 91 9.26 4.68 2.46
CA LYS A 91 10.14 5.81 2.16
C LYS A 91 9.47 6.73 1.13
N PHE A 92 8.84 6.14 0.11
CA PHE A 92 8.09 6.88 -0.90
C PHE A 92 6.99 7.74 -0.28
N ALA A 93 6.07 7.17 0.50
CA ALA A 93 4.97 7.95 1.08
C ALA A 93 5.46 9.02 2.06
N THR A 94 6.55 8.75 2.78
CA THR A 94 7.16 9.69 3.73
C THR A 94 7.80 10.88 3.01
N ASP A 95 8.69 10.61 2.05
CA ASP A 95 9.36 11.64 1.24
C ASP A 95 8.31 12.49 0.50
N LEU A 96 7.26 11.83 0.04
CA LEU A 96 6.18 12.48 -0.69
C LEU A 96 5.34 13.42 0.19
N LYS A 97 4.95 12.99 1.39
CA LYS A 97 4.26 13.85 2.38
C LYS A 97 5.10 15.05 2.78
N MET A 98 6.42 14.87 2.95
CA MET A 98 7.35 15.97 3.23
C MET A 98 7.40 16.95 2.06
N SER A 99 7.44 16.47 0.82
CA SER A 99 7.46 17.33 -0.36
C SER A 99 6.19 18.19 -0.51
N TYR A 100 5.02 17.70 -0.10
CA TYR A 100 3.75 18.44 -0.19
C TYR A 100 3.62 19.56 0.81
N GLN A 101 4.23 19.43 1.99
CA GLN A 101 4.25 20.52 2.97
C GLN A 101 4.91 21.80 2.41
N TYR A 102 5.71 21.67 1.34
CA TYR A 102 6.36 22.79 0.66
C TYR A 102 5.69 23.19 -0.67
N HIS A 103 4.70 22.43 -1.18
CA HIS A 103 4.08 22.66 -2.48
C HIS A 103 2.54 22.59 -2.42
N ASN A 104 1.93 23.75 -2.16
CA ASN A 104 0.49 23.87 -1.89
C ASN A 104 -0.42 23.61 -3.10
N HIS A 105 0.09 23.70 -4.34
CA HIS A 105 -0.78 23.65 -5.53
C HIS A 105 -1.28 22.25 -5.88
N TYR A 106 -0.51 21.19 -5.59
CA TYR A 106 -0.88 19.79 -5.90
C TYR A 106 -1.02 18.91 -4.66
N GLY A 107 -0.62 19.42 -3.49
CA GLY A 107 -0.54 18.64 -2.25
C GLY A 107 -1.87 17.99 -1.88
N GLU A 108 -2.99 18.71 -2.00
CA GLU A 108 -4.32 18.17 -1.66
C GLU A 108 -4.71 16.97 -2.54
N VAL A 109 -4.50 17.06 -3.86
CA VAL A 109 -4.82 15.97 -4.79
C VAL A 109 -3.99 14.74 -4.46
N LEU A 110 -2.74 14.95 -4.11
CA LEU A 110 -1.82 13.86 -3.87
C LEU A 110 -1.99 13.23 -2.49
N ILE A 111 -2.42 13.99 -1.48
CA ILE A 111 -2.91 13.44 -0.20
C ILE A 111 -4.08 12.51 -0.48
N LYS A 112 -5.06 12.95 -1.28
CA LYS A 112 -6.19 12.10 -1.64
C LYS A 112 -5.76 10.84 -2.40
N PHE A 113 -4.76 10.92 -3.26
CA PHE A 113 -4.23 9.72 -3.93
C PHE A 113 -3.61 8.74 -2.92
N LEU A 114 -2.87 9.23 -1.93
CA LEU A 114 -2.30 8.40 -0.88
C LEU A 114 -3.38 7.77 0.02
N GLU A 115 -4.42 8.53 0.35
CA GLU A 115 -5.56 8.04 1.13
C GLU A 115 -6.33 6.95 0.39
N ALA A 116 -6.65 7.17 -0.89
CA ALA A 116 -7.32 6.19 -1.73
C ALA A 116 -6.47 4.93 -1.93
N ALA A 117 -5.17 5.07 -2.18
CA ALA A 117 -4.26 3.94 -2.28
C ALA A 117 -4.16 3.15 -0.98
N THR A 118 -4.11 3.83 0.17
CA THR A 118 -4.13 3.19 1.49
C THR A 118 -5.43 2.41 1.71
N ALA A 119 -6.58 3.03 1.43
CA ALA A 119 -7.89 2.39 1.60
C ALA A 119 -8.01 1.13 0.73
N ALA A 120 -7.69 1.24 -0.56
CA ALA A 120 -7.69 0.11 -1.49
C ALA A 120 -6.74 -1.02 -1.07
N LEU A 121 -5.62 -0.68 -0.40
CA LEU A 121 -4.65 -1.68 0.06
C LEU A 121 -5.18 -2.44 1.27
N VAL A 122 -5.86 -1.75 2.18
CA VAL A 122 -6.53 -2.35 3.33
C VAL A 122 -7.65 -3.27 2.85
N ASP A 123 -8.47 -2.83 1.89
CA ASP A 123 -9.56 -3.64 1.34
C ASP A 123 -9.03 -4.88 0.64
N TYR A 124 -7.96 -4.77 -0.14
CA TYR A 124 -7.25 -5.91 -0.73
C TYR A 124 -6.78 -6.90 0.34
N ALA A 125 -6.12 -6.40 1.39
CA ALA A 125 -5.57 -7.24 2.45
C ALA A 125 -6.67 -8.00 3.20
N ILE A 126 -7.79 -7.34 3.51
CA ILE A 126 -8.95 -7.93 4.18
C ILE A 126 -9.66 -8.96 3.30
N SER A 127 -9.99 -8.59 2.05
CA SER A 127 -10.84 -9.39 1.18
C SER A 127 -10.14 -10.56 0.49
N GLY A 128 -8.82 -10.44 0.24
CA GLY A 128 -8.00 -11.48 -0.37
C GLY A 128 -7.11 -12.18 0.64
N VAL A 129 -6.03 -11.50 1.05
CA VAL A 129 -4.90 -12.14 1.76
C VAL A 129 -5.33 -12.72 3.11
N PHE A 130 -6.08 -11.97 3.94
CA PHE A 130 -6.47 -12.45 5.27
C PHE A 130 -7.54 -13.54 5.19
N LYS A 131 -8.47 -13.42 4.24
CA LYS A 131 -9.53 -14.42 4.02
C LYS A 131 -8.97 -15.75 3.53
N ASP A 132 -7.96 -15.72 2.66
CA ASP A 132 -7.30 -16.93 2.15
C ASP A 132 -6.55 -17.68 3.25
N ILE A 133 -5.97 -16.98 4.22
CA ILE A 133 -5.28 -17.59 5.37
C ILE A 133 -6.27 -18.30 6.30
N VAL A 134 -7.42 -17.69 6.56
CA VAL A 134 -8.49 -18.30 7.38
C VAL A 134 -9.07 -19.54 6.69
N SER A 135 -9.13 -19.52 5.35
CA SER A 135 -9.76 -20.58 4.56
C SER A 135 -8.83 -21.76 4.25
N ASN A 136 -7.51 -21.52 4.14
CA ASN A 136 -6.51 -22.55 3.84
C ASN A 136 -5.78 -23.12 5.07
N GLY A 137 -6.24 -22.81 6.28
CA GLY A 137 -5.83 -23.49 7.52
C GLY A 137 -4.32 -23.66 7.68
N GLY A 138 -3.61 -22.57 7.97
CA GLY A 138 -2.29 -22.63 8.65
C GLY A 138 -1.27 -23.62 8.06
N LEU A 139 -1.11 -23.64 6.74
CA LEU A 139 -0.09 -24.46 6.09
C LEU A 139 1.30 -23.80 6.22
N PHE A 140 1.77 -23.62 7.46
CA PHE A 140 3.15 -23.24 7.74
C PHE A 140 3.78 -24.29 8.64
N VAL A 141 4.85 -24.84 8.08
CA VAL A 141 5.81 -25.76 8.67
C VAL A 141 6.15 -25.29 10.08
N THR A 142 5.81 -26.10 11.08
CA THR A 142 6.37 -25.97 12.41
C THR A 142 7.89 -26.08 12.29
N ALA A 143 8.62 -24.98 12.51
CA ALA A 143 10.04 -25.09 12.77
C ALA A 143 10.18 -26.01 14.00
N PRO A 144 10.98 -27.08 13.95
CA PRO A 144 11.17 -27.93 15.11
C PRO A 144 11.82 -27.08 16.19
N MET A 145 11.13 -26.88 17.32
CA MET A 145 11.75 -26.36 18.53
C MET A 145 12.91 -27.30 18.87
N GLU A 146 14.15 -26.86 18.65
CA GLU A 146 15.29 -27.46 19.31
C GLU A 146 15.08 -27.27 20.81
N LYS A 147 14.85 -28.39 21.51
CA LYS A 147 14.84 -28.42 22.97
C LYS A 147 16.28 -28.23 23.42
N ALA A 148 16.53 -27.14 24.15
CA ALA A 148 17.71 -26.98 24.99
C ALA A 148 17.74 -28.04 26.10
#